data_AF-A0A418T1G6-F1
#
_entry.id   AF-A0A418T1G6-F1
#
_cell.length_a   1.000
_cell.length_b   1.000
_cell.length_c   1.000
_cell.angle_alpha   90.00
_cell.angle_beta   90.00
_cell.angle_gamma   90.00
#
_symmetry.space_group_name_H-M   'P 1'
#
loop_
_entity.id
_entity.type
_entity.pdbx_description
1 polymer ?
#
loop_
_entity_poly.entity_id
_entity_poly.type
_entity_poly.pdbx_seq_one_letter_code
_entity_poly.pdbx_strand_id
1 'polypeptide(L)'
;MKTGSLAAFWRPIAKLLLASSLIIGVMVVVPTSSVHTAAATVKLTNSEQAIKRAKELNLLPEGATVTSSLDLNKEFWEIEYKLHNQRGEIWLSNETGELLKFYESNLDIIGEGKMKVTKEQAVQVAEAFIQQLPWKLEDTWIYNPYPISEYDKEKYGDRIRFDRAHNGIRFEGNFIDVSVNVLTGTVTSYTAYWGKETFETESSIMSYQAAAMKMYHEATPYWHWNENTLPKKLTYSLHDYYLLNQAGQFPEALNREMPVFTDKLKPQYPLELAKLRLLSNYELELNYINSGTGDLIKPYYQLRIKPGVPLFFQGDRPSIDANTGQWLDLINIPVIEPFPPASEWLIDAAVPPQSIKYKAAVVWNNELLELENEPLVHQGSTLLPFRELLEAMGAKVGWDSRTRVVTASKQGTTIEIPLYHDTIYINGKAQKSVPAVISKGRTYIPARVVLEAFGAKVSWNAESRLVLVSTKDDVPVLTALELKQLRFQAYIHWLEGSLQK
;
A
#
# COMPACT_ATOMS: atom_id res chain seq x y z
N MET A 1 -1.51 -25.53 62.20
CA MET A 1 -2.27 -24.29 62.49
C MET A 1 -1.68 -23.17 61.65
N LYS A 2 -2.54 -22.53 60.86
CA LYS A 2 -2.40 -21.26 60.13
C LYS A 2 -1.30 -21.13 59.06
N THR A 3 -1.72 -21.58 57.88
CA THR A 3 -1.55 -20.95 56.57
C THR A 3 -1.65 -19.41 56.56
N GLY A 4 -0.80 -18.78 55.77
CA GLY A 4 -1.05 -17.51 55.06
C GLY A 4 -0.24 -17.57 53.75
N SER A 5 -0.82 -17.99 52.62
CA SER A 5 -1.63 -17.18 51.68
C SER A 5 -0.78 -16.06 51.05
N LEU A 6 -0.15 -16.29 49.89
CA LEU A 6 -0.68 -16.21 48.50
C LEU A 6 -0.44 -14.83 47.87
N ALA A 7 0.32 -14.86 46.78
CA ALA A 7 0.20 -14.03 45.57
C ALA A 7 0.03 -12.50 45.73
N ALA A 8 1.12 -11.75 45.55
CA ALA A 8 1.04 -10.40 45.03
C ALA A 8 1.13 -10.45 43.50
N PHE A 9 -0.05 -10.30 42.89
CA PHE A 9 -0.33 -10.35 41.46
C PHE A 9 0.27 -9.14 40.70
N TRP A 10 0.83 -9.43 39.51
CA TRP A 10 0.62 -8.77 38.21
C TRP A 10 0.12 -7.31 38.17
N ARG A 11 0.87 -6.41 37.51
CA ARG A 11 0.35 -5.14 36.93
C ARG A 11 1.13 -4.65 35.68
N PRO A 12 0.61 -4.76 34.44
CA PRO A 12 0.84 -3.77 33.36
C PRO A 12 -0.39 -2.83 33.27
N ILE A 13 -0.39 -1.60 32.76
CA ILE A 13 0.52 -0.68 32.02
C ILE A 13 0.20 0.73 32.57
N ALA A 14 1.13 1.67 32.84
CA ALA A 14 1.58 2.71 31.88
C ALA A 14 3.03 3.22 32.00
N LYS A 15 3.90 2.54 32.74
CA LYS A 15 5.35 2.77 32.69
C LYS A 15 6.10 1.45 32.61
N LEU A 16 6.05 0.79 31.46
CA LEU A 16 7.03 -0.24 31.15
C LEU A 16 7.30 -0.23 29.65
N LEU A 17 8.37 0.42 29.25
CA LEU A 17 9.31 -0.19 28.31
C LEU A 17 10.68 0.42 28.60
N LEU A 18 11.61 -0.38 29.11
CA LEU A 18 13.00 -0.31 28.66
C LEU A 18 13.69 -1.66 28.93
N ALA A 19 13.93 -2.35 27.82
CA ALA A 19 15.11 -3.13 27.48
C ALA A 19 15.59 -4.26 28.40
N SER A 20 15.37 -5.50 27.93
CA SER A 20 16.47 -6.43 27.74
C SER A 20 16.14 -7.41 26.61
N SER A 21 17.07 -7.55 25.65
CA SER A 21 17.13 -8.48 24.52
C SER A 21 16.39 -8.13 23.21
N LEU A 22 16.78 -7.03 22.57
CA LEU A 22 16.90 -7.03 21.10
C LEU A 22 18.36 -7.35 20.75
N ILE A 23 18.76 -8.61 20.96
CA ILE A 23 19.95 -9.16 20.33
C ILE A 23 19.46 -9.82 19.04
N ILE A 24 20.11 -9.39 17.97
CA ILE A 24 20.12 -9.89 16.59
C ILE A 24 19.71 -11.38 16.48
N GLY A 25 18.61 -11.62 15.76
CA GLY A 25 18.22 -12.93 15.24
C GLY A 25 17.45 -13.80 16.23
N VAL A 26 16.44 -14.49 15.70
CA VAL A 26 15.56 -15.48 16.36
C VAL A 26 14.24 -14.90 16.90
N MET A 27 13.16 -15.40 16.27
CA MET A 27 11.74 -15.37 16.61
C MET A 27 11.30 -14.46 17.77
N VAL A 28 10.40 -13.53 17.45
CA VAL A 28 9.45 -12.99 18.42
C VAL A 28 8.61 -14.15 18.94
N VAL A 29 9.02 -14.74 20.05
CA VAL A 29 8.09 -15.45 20.92
C VAL A 29 7.24 -14.34 21.53
N VAL A 30 6.10 -14.06 20.91
CA VAL A 30 5.03 -13.33 21.58
C VAL A 30 4.77 -14.12 22.87
N PRO A 31 4.94 -13.55 24.07
CA PRO A 31 4.63 -14.27 25.27
C PRO A 31 3.19 -14.75 25.14
N THR A 32 3.00 -16.06 25.22
CA THR A 32 1.68 -16.69 25.28
C THR A 32 0.86 -15.93 26.31
N SER A 33 -0.22 -15.32 25.82
CA SER A 33 -1.32 -14.71 26.56
C SER A 33 -1.18 -14.86 28.07
N SER A 34 -0.53 -13.87 28.69
CA SER A 34 -0.89 -13.56 30.04
C SER A 34 -2.38 -13.26 30.01
N VAL A 35 -3.18 -14.11 30.63
CA VAL A 35 -4.58 -13.82 30.89
C VAL A 35 -4.57 -12.57 31.77
N HIS A 36 -4.60 -11.39 31.16
CA HIS A 36 -4.96 -10.18 31.85
C HIS A 36 -6.41 -10.37 32.25
N THR A 37 -6.63 -10.69 33.53
CA THR A 37 -7.93 -10.45 34.15
C THR A 37 -8.23 -8.98 33.89
N ALA A 38 -9.20 -8.73 33.01
CA ALA A 38 -9.66 -7.39 32.72
C ALA A 38 -9.92 -6.67 34.04
N ALA A 39 -9.35 -5.48 34.23
CA ALA A 39 -9.70 -4.69 35.39
C ALA A 39 -11.19 -4.39 35.32
N ALA A 40 -11.92 -4.64 36.40
CA ALA A 40 -13.32 -4.27 36.46
C ALA A 40 -13.47 -2.77 36.15
N THR A 41 -14.51 -2.42 35.39
CA THR A 41 -14.89 -1.03 35.20
C THR A 41 -15.24 -0.41 36.55
N VAL A 42 -14.82 0.83 36.77
CA VAL A 42 -15.02 1.55 38.04
C VAL A 42 -15.57 2.94 37.73
N LYS A 43 -16.78 3.21 38.19
CA LYS A 43 -17.35 4.56 38.17
C LYS A 43 -16.58 5.47 39.11
N LEU A 44 -16.08 6.59 38.59
CA LEU A 44 -15.30 7.60 39.29
C LEU A 44 -16.18 8.79 39.62
N THR A 45 -16.51 8.97 40.90
CA THR A 45 -17.42 10.03 41.37
C THR A 45 -16.72 11.22 42.00
N ASN A 46 -15.41 11.13 42.26
CA ASN A 46 -14.62 12.22 42.83
C ASN A 46 -13.13 12.16 42.43
N SER A 47 -12.43 13.25 42.71
CA SER A 47 -11.00 13.46 42.44
C SER A 47 -10.11 12.37 43.05
N GLU A 48 -10.37 11.95 44.30
CA GLU A 48 -9.54 10.96 44.98
C GLU A 48 -9.61 9.60 44.28
N GLN A 49 -10.80 9.19 43.84
CA GLN A 49 -11.00 7.97 43.07
C GLN A 49 -10.30 8.03 41.71
N ALA A 50 -10.40 9.16 41.01
CA ALA A 50 -9.74 9.37 39.72
C ALA A 50 -8.21 9.28 39.84
N ILE A 51 -7.62 9.97 40.83
CA ILE A 51 -6.18 9.92 41.10
C ILE A 51 -5.76 8.50 41.51
N LYS A 52 -6.53 7.83 42.37
CA LYS A 52 -6.26 6.44 42.77
C LYS A 52 -6.27 5.51 41.55
N ARG A 53 -7.25 5.67 40.65
CA ARG A 53 -7.35 4.88 39.42
C ARG A 53 -6.13 5.11 38.51
N ALA A 54 -5.71 6.36 38.33
CA ALA A 54 -4.50 6.68 37.56
C ALA A 54 -3.22 6.07 38.16
N LYS A 55 -3.12 6.00 39.51
CA LYS A 55 -2.02 5.29 40.19
C LYS A 55 -2.10 3.77 39.97
N GLU A 56 -3.29 3.19 40.03
CA GLU A 56 -3.48 1.75 39.79
C GLU A 56 -3.09 1.33 38.37
N LEU A 57 -3.34 2.22 37.41
CA LEU A 57 -2.89 2.13 36.02
C LEU A 57 -1.43 2.60 35.83
N ASN A 58 -0.66 2.85 36.89
CA ASN A 58 0.75 3.26 36.80
C ASN A 58 1.01 4.45 35.84
N LEU A 59 0.05 5.36 35.69
CA LEU A 59 0.13 6.53 34.81
C LEU A 59 0.78 7.74 35.49
N LEU A 60 0.86 7.73 36.82
CA LEU A 60 1.39 8.83 37.61
C LEU A 60 2.83 8.53 38.09
N PRO A 61 3.81 9.43 37.86
CA PRO A 61 5.14 9.28 38.44
C PRO A 61 5.10 9.38 39.96
N GLU A 62 5.98 8.63 40.63
CA GLU A 62 6.20 8.80 42.06
C GLU A 62 6.76 10.20 42.36
N GLY A 63 6.22 10.86 43.39
CA GLY A 63 6.63 12.22 43.78
C GLY A 63 6.09 13.36 42.91
N ALA A 64 5.28 13.08 41.89
CA ALA A 64 4.66 14.13 41.08
C ALA A 64 3.62 14.93 41.86
N THR A 65 3.55 16.23 41.60
CA THR A 65 2.40 17.07 42.01
C THR A 65 1.24 16.79 41.06
N VAL A 66 0.06 16.50 41.59
CA VAL A 66 -1.12 16.05 40.80
C VAL A 66 -2.32 16.95 41.09
N THR A 67 -3.02 17.36 40.03
CA THR A 67 -4.31 18.04 40.08
C THR A 67 -5.34 17.25 39.27
N SER A 68 -6.62 17.40 39.58
CA SER A 68 -7.68 16.75 38.81
C SER A 68 -8.96 17.58 38.78
N SER A 69 -9.67 17.51 37.66
CA SER A 69 -10.98 18.15 37.44
C SER A 69 -11.91 17.22 36.66
N LEU A 70 -13.22 17.38 36.85
CA LEU A 70 -14.23 16.67 36.07
C LEU A 70 -14.68 17.58 34.92
N ASP A 71 -14.54 17.12 33.68
CA ASP A 71 -15.20 17.75 32.53
C ASP A 71 -16.63 17.20 32.44
N LEU A 72 -17.59 18.01 32.88
CA LEU A 72 -19.01 17.65 32.90
C LEU A 72 -19.64 17.61 31.49
N ASN A 73 -19.03 18.26 30.50
CA ASN A 73 -19.56 18.26 29.13
C ASN A 73 -19.14 16.99 28.38
N LYS A 74 -18.03 16.37 28.77
CA LYS A 74 -17.42 15.24 28.06
C LYS A 74 -17.29 13.97 28.90
N GLU A 75 -17.84 13.95 30.11
CA GLU A 75 -17.96 12.78 30.99
C GLU A 75 -16.61 12.09 31.29
N PHE A 76 -15.56 12.87 31.56
CA PHE A 76 -14.26 12.31 31.98
C PHE A 76 -13.58 13.13 33.07
N TRP A 77 -12.73 12.45 33.85
CA TRP A 77 -11.80 13.07 34.78
C TRP A 77 -10.50 13.40 34.07
N GLU A 78 -10.15 14.68 34.06
CA GLU A 78 -8.85 15.18 33.65
C GLU A 78 -7.92 15.21 34.86
N ILE A 79 -6.74 14.61 34.72
CA ILE A 79 -5.71 14.56 35.75
C ILE A 79 -4.42 15.09 35.12
N GLU A 80 -3.89 16.17 35.68
CA GLU A 80 -2.61 16.73 35.29
C GLU A 80 -1.56 16.41 36.34
N TYR A 81 -0.32 16.19 35.91
CA TYR A 81 0.79 16.03 36.83
C TYR A 81 2.05 16.77 36.35
N LYS A 82 2.89 17.14 37.31
CA LYS A 82 4.21 17.74 37.08
C LYS A 82 5.24 17.10 38.00
N LEU A 83 6.41 16.78 37.44
CA LEU A 83 7.58 16.30 38.16
C LEU A 83 8.83 16.85 37.48
N HIS A 84 9.46 17.87 38.08
CA HIS A 84 10.62 18.55 37.50
C HIS A 84 10.37 19.01 36.04
N ASN A 85 11.06 18.42 35.07
CA ASN A 85 10.93 18.70 33.63
C ASN A 85 9.95 17.76 32.89
N GLN A 86 9.27 16.88 33.62
CA GLN A 86 8.20 16.02 33.13
C GLN A 86 6.84 16.62 33.49
N ARG A 87 5.92 16.65 32.52
CA ARG A 87 4.51 16.96 32.74
C ARG A 87 3.64 16.03 31.91
N GLY A 88 2.45 15.73 32.40
CA GLY A 88 1.50 14.93 31.65
C GLY A 88 0.05 15.19 32.03
N GLU A 89 -0.81 14.64 31.18
CA GLU A 89 -2.26 14.78 31.17
C GLU A 89 -2.86 13.39 30.99
N ILE A 90 -3.87 13.04 31.79
CA ILE A 90 -4.55 11.74 31.78
C ILE A 90 -6.05 12.00 31.82
N TRP A 91 -6.80 11.42 30.88
CA TRP A 91 -8.26 11.45 30.87
C TRP A 91 -8.80 10.05 31.13
N LEU A 92 -9.61 9.92 32.19
CA LEU A 92 -10.29 8.68 32.55
C LEU A 92 -11.80 8.86 32.41
N SER A 93 -12.49 7.91 31.76
CA SER A 93 -13.95 7.89 31.73
C SER A 93 -14.50 7.96 33.15
N ASN A 94 -15.48 8.84 33.39
CA ASN A 94 -16.13 8.92 34.71
C ASN A 94 -17.01 7.70 35.00
N GLU A 95 -17.57 7.05 33.98
CA GLU A 95 -18.48 5.90 34.13
C GLU A 95 -17.72 4.57 34.24
N THR A 96 -16.64 4.40 33.46
CA THR A 96 -15.93 3.12 33.37
C THR A 96 -14.54 3.12 34.00
N GLY A 97 -13.94 4.30 34.21
CA GLY A 97 -12.57 4.42 34.71
C GLY A 97 -11.50 3.93 33.71
N GLU A 98 -11.87 3.82 32.44
CA GLU A 98 -11.00 3.48 31.31
C GLU A 98 -10.18 4.70 30.86
N LEU A 99 -8.95 4.46 30.40
CA LEU A 99 -8.09 5.51 29.85
C LEU A 99 -8.62 5.91 28.47
N LEU A 100 -8.97 7.17 28.33
CA LEU A 100 -9.40 7.79 27.08
C LEU A 100 -8.23 8.49 26.40
N LYS A 101 -7.40 9.17 27.19
CA LYS A 101 -6.24 9.92 26.71
C LYS A 101 -5.14 9.91 27.76
N PHE A 102 -3.91 9.82 27.30
CA PHE A 102 -2.72 10.10 28.08
C PHE A 102 -1.72 10.84 27.19
N TYR A 103 -1.06 11.83 27.76
CA TYR A 103 0.05 12.52 27.13
C TYR A 103 1.13 12.78 28.18
N GLU A 104 2.37 12.53 27.82
CA GLU A 104 3.54 12.85 28.62
C GLU A 104 4.56 13.59 27.77
N SER A 105 5.03 14.72 28.30
CA SER A 105 6.18 15.44 27.76
C SER A 105 7.28 15.46 28.81
N ASN A 106 8.49 15.11 28.38
CA ASN A 106 9.70 15.21 29.19
C ASN A 106 10.69 16.13 28.46
N LEU A 107 10.93 17.30 29.06
CA LEU A 107 11.83 18.31 28.51
C LEU A 107 13.33 17.98 28.72
N ASP A 108 13.67 16.92 29.46
CA ASP A 108 15.05 16.44 29.57
C ASP A 108 15.48 15.59 28.37
N ILE A 109 14.53 15.10 27.56
CA ILE A 109 14.81 14.37 26.32
C ILE A 109 15.03 15.38 25.19
N ILE A 110 16.08 16.20 25.32
CA ILE A 110 16.59 17.06 24.26
C ILE A 110 17.99 16.53 23.93
N GLY A 111 18.14 15.77 22.85
CA GLY A 111 19.45 15.21 22.53
C GLY A 111 19.58 14.67 21.12
N GLU A 112 20.70 15.02 20.49
CA GLU A 112 21.24 14.34 19.30
C GLU A 112 21.51 12.88 19.66
N GLY A 113 20.62 11.98 19.25
CA GLY A 113 20.72 10.56 19.50
C GLY A 113 20.38 9.75 18.26
N LYS A 114 21.07 8.64 18.05
CA LYS A 114 20.72 7.69 16.98
C LYS A 114 19.37 7.05 17.30
N MET A 115 18.47 7.00 16.33
CA MET A 115 17.20 6.27 16.44
C MET A 115 17.45 4.84 16.93
N LYS A 116 16.72 4.42 17.96
CA LYS A 116 16.79 3.05 18.52
C LYS A 116 15.69 2.14 18.02
N VAL A 117 14.59 2.71 17.52
CA VAL A 117 13.39 2.01 17.11
C VAL A 117 13.04 2.42 15.68
N THR A 118 12.79 1.45 14.80
CA THR A 118 12.28 1.70 13.45
C THR A 118 10.77 1.93 13.48
N LYS A 119 10.19 2.47 12.40
CA LYS A 119 8.74 2.67 12.30
C LYS A 119 7.96 1.36 12.53
N GLU A 120 8.43 0.26 11.97
CA GLU A 120 7.81 -1.07 12.12
C GLU A 120 7.86 -1.54 13.57
N GLN A 121 8.97 -1.29 14.26
CA GLN A 121 9.10 -1.59 15.68
C GLN A 121 8.21 -0.67 16.54
N ALA A 122 8.04 0.59 16.15
CA ALA A 122 7.12 1.51 16.82
C ALA A 122 5.66 1.05 16.68
N VAL A 123 5.26 0.54 15.52
CA VAL A 123 3.94 -0.09 15.32
C VAL A 123 3.75 -1.28 16.27
N GLN A 124 4.74 -2.17 16.36
CA GLN A 124 4.67 -3.33 17.26
C GLN A 124 4.58 -2.91 18.75
N VAL A 125 5.32 -1.88 19.14
CA VAL A 125 5.25 -1.31 20.50
C VAL A 125 3.84 -0.76 20.77
N ALA A 126 3.26 -0.02 19.82
CA ALA A 126 1.93 0.53 19.96
C ALA A 126 0.84 -0.57 20.00
N GLU A 127 0.94 -1.60 19.17
CA GLU A 127 0.03 -2.76 19.21
C GLU A 127 0.11 -3.49 20.56
N ALA A 128 1.32 -3.76 21.05
CA ALA A 128 1.53 -4.40 22.35
C ALA A 128 0.96 -3.56 23.50
N PHE A 129 1.10 -2.22 23.43
CA PHE A 129 0.49 -1.31 24.39
C PHE A 129 -1.04 -1.43 24.41
N ILE A 130 -1.69 -1.41 23.24
CA ILE A 130 -3.15 -1.53 23.13
C ILE A 130 -3.62 -2.90 23.65
N GLN A 131 -2.93 -3.99 23.29
CA GLN A 131 -3.29 -5.36 23.70
C GLN A 131 -3.18 -5.61 25.20
N GLN A 132 -2.33 -4.87 25.89
CA GLN A 132 -2.14 -4.99 27.34
C GLN A 132 -3.13 -4.12 28.13
N LEU A 133 -3.97 -3.31 27.47
CA LEU A 133 -4.95 -2.47 28.15
C LEU A 133 -5.87 -3.35 29.01
N PRO A 134 -6.19 -2.93 30.24
CA PRO A 134 -6.92 -3.78 31.16
C PRO A 134 -8.43 -3.84 30.87
N TRP A 135 -8.94 -3.08 29.90
CA TRP A 135 -10.31 -3.16 29.41
C TRP A 135 -10.34 -3.67 27.97
N LYS A 136 -11.50 -4.20 27.57
CA LYS A 136 -11.72 -4.72 26.23
C LYS A 136 -12.35 -3.62 25.37
N LEU A 137 -11.74 -3.33 24.24
CA LEU A 137 -12.35 -2.48 23.21
C LEU A 137 -13.50 -3.24 22.54
N GLU A 138 -14.63 -2.56 22.32
CA GLU A 138 -15.69 -3.07 21.46
C GLU A 138 -15.16 -3.13 20.02
N ASP A 139 -15.35 -4.23 19.30
CA ASP A 139 -14.77 -4.47 17.97
C ASP A 139 -13.24 -4.63 17.94
N THR A 140 -12.69 -4.76 16.73
CA THR A 140 -11.26 -4.88 16.46
C THR A 140 -10.69 -3.56 15.96
N TRP A 141 -9.38 -3.50 15.73
CA TRP A 141 -8.72 -2.34 15.13
C TRP A 141 -7.79 -2.79 13.99
N ILE A 142 -7.58 -1.90 13.02
CA ILE A 142 -6.67 -2.13 11.89
C ILE A 142 -5.66 -0.97 11.87
N TYR A 143 -4.38 -1.31 11.79
CA TYR A 143 -3.31 -0.31 11.61
C TYR A 143 -3.62 0.59 10.40
N ASN A 144 -3.46 1.89 10.61
CA ASN A 144 -3.56 2.91 9.58
C ASN A 144 -2.13 3.31 9.20
N PRO A 145 -1.60 2.82 8.07
CA PRO A 145 -0.22 3.09 7.65
C PRO A 145 0.02 4.52 7.17
N TYR A 146 -1.04 5.34 7.09
CA TYR A 146 -0.99 6.69 6.56
C TYR A 146 -0.61 7.66 7.67
N PRO A 147 0.31 8.59 7.41
CA PRO A 147 0.63 9.63 8.37
C PRO A 147 -0.62 10.49 8.60
N ILE A 148 -0.90 10.83 9.86
CA ILE A 148 -1.97 11.76 10.21
C ILE A 148 -1.69 13.15 9.60
N SER A 149 -0.41 13.48 9.38
CA SER A 149 0.08 14.62 8.60
C SER A 149 1.60 14.48 8.34
N GLU A 150 2.10 14.83 7.15
CA GLU A 150 3.54 14.93 6.90
C GLU A 150 4.20 16.11 7.64
N TYR A 151 3.39 17.08 8.09
CA TYR A 151 3.83 18.27 8.83
C TYR A 151 3.91 18.03 10.34
N ASP A 152 3.18 17.04 10.87
CA ASP A 152 3.25 16.60 12.27
C ASP A 152 4.26 15.46 12.46
N LYS A 153 5.41 15.52 11.77
CA LYS A 153 6.56 14.71 12.19
C LYS A 153 7.00 15.23 13.55
N GLU A 154 6.50 14.63 14.63
CA GLU A 154 7.03 14.88 15.96
C GLU A 154 8.55 14.68 15.89
N LYS A 155 9.31 15.69 16.33
CA LYS A 155 10.76 15.74 16.16
C LYS A 155 11.48 14.47 16.65
N TYR A 156 10.86 13.71 17.57
CA TYR A 156 11.40 12.50 18.18
C TYR A 156 10.35 11.38 18.41
N GLY A 157 9.20 11.43 17.74
CA GLY A 157 8.08 10.52 17.98
C GLY A 157 7.41 10.05 16.69
N ASP A 158 7.06 8.76 16.64
CA ASP A 158 6.18 8.23 15.59
C ASP A 158 4.77 8.09 16.18
N ARG A 159 3.81 8.87 15.65
CA ARG A 159 2.39 8.73 15.96
C ARG A 159 1.79 7.63 15.10
N ILE A 160 1.41 6.54 15.74
CA ILE A 160 0.85 5.34 15.13
C ILE A 160 -0.66 5.35 15.32
N ARG A 161 -1.41 5.24 14.22
CA ARG A 161 -2.87 5.21 14.24
C ARG A 161 -3.41 3.82 13.97
N PHE A 162 -4.47 3.45 14.67
CA PHE A 162 -5.28 2.27 14.43
C PHE A 162 -6.74 2.69 14.33
N ASP A 163 -7.38 2.41 13.20
CA ASP A 163 -8.80 2.71 13.04
C ASP A 163 -9.62 1.55 13.58
N ARG A 164 -10.82 1.84 14.11
CA ARG A 164 -11.79 0.81 14.51
C ARG A 164 -12.15 -0.04 13.31
N ALA A 165 -12.41 -1.32 13.54
CA ALA A 165 -12.86 -2.24 12.54
C ALA A 165 -13.99 -3.13 13.07
N HIS A 166 -15.19 -2.91 12.54
CA HIS A 166 -16.39 -3.68 12.84
C HIS A 166 -16.59 -4.72 11.73
N ASN A 167 -16.67 -6.01 12.11
CA ASN A 167 -16.68 -7.15 11.17
C ASN A 167 -15.55 -7.11 10.11
N GLY A 168 -14.38 -6.60 10.49
CA GLY A 168 -13.23 -6.48 9.59
C GLY A 168 -13.29 -5.30 8.61
N ILE A 169 -14.36 -4.50 8.63
CA ILE A 169 -14.49 -3.27 7.84
C ILE A 169 -14.03 -2.09 8.68
N ARG A 170 -13.10 -1.29 8.16
CA ARG A 170 -12.56 -0.11 8.82
C ARG A 170 -13.67 0.91 9.12
N PHE A 171 -13.50 1.70 10.18
CA PHE A 171 -14.28 2.89 10.49
C PHE A 171 -13.32 3.99 10.97
N GLU A 172 -12.88 4.86 10.07
CA GLU A 172 -11.87 5.89 10.36
C GLU A 172 -12.34 6.95 11.36
N GLY A 173 -13.66 7.09 11.55
CA GLY A 173 -14.26 8.01 12.52
C GLY A 173 -14.04 7.60 13.99
N ASN A 174 -13.61 6.36 14.25
CA ASN A 174 -13.20 5.90 15.57
C ASN A 174 -11.79 5.32 15.47
N PHE A 175 -10.89 5.71 16.34
CA PHE A 175 -9.49 5.34 16.23
C PHE A 175 -8.75 5.39 17.56
N ILE A 176 -7.57 4.79 17.56
CA ILE A 176 -6.59 4.85 18.63
C ILE A 176 -5.30 5.40 18.03
N ASP A 177 -4.78 6.46 18.62
CA ASP A 177 -3.47 7.00 18.33
C ASP A 177 -2.52 6.69 19.49
N VAL A 178 -1.31 6.23 19.16
CA VAL A 178 -0.24 5.97 20.12
C VAL A 178 1.02 6.62 19.61
N SER A 179 1.65 7.49 20.40
CA SER A 179 2.97 8.04 20.03
C SER A 179 4.07 7.26 20.73
N VAL A 180 5.08 6.84 19.96
CA VAL A 180 6.25 6.10 20.45
C VAL A 180 7.48 6.97 20.23
N ASN A 181 8.23 7.23 21.31
CA ASN A 181 9.49 7.94 21.22
C ASN A 181 10.55 7.05 20.54
N VAL A 182 11.09 7.47 19.40
CA VAL A 182 11.99 6.65 18.57
C VAL A 182 13.41 6.51 19.15
N LEU A 183 13.76 7.34 20.14
CA LEU A 183 15.05 7.30 20.84
C LEU A 183 15.04 6.35 22.04
N THR A 184 13.87 6.17 22.69
CA THR A 184 13.73 5.36 23.91
C THR A 184 12.90 4.10 23.71
N GLY A 185 12.00 4.09 22.72
CA GLY A 185 10.99 3.04 22.50
C GLY A 185 9.82 3.10 23.48
N THR A 186 9.67 4.20 24.22
CA THR A 186 8.58 4.36 25.20
C THR A 186 7.35 4.99 24.56
N VAL A 187 6.16 4.52 24.95
CA VAL A 187 4.90 5.20 24.61
C VAL A 187 4.82 6.52 25.38
N THR A 188 4.66 7.63 24.66
CA THR A 188 4.57 8.99 25.21
C THR A 188 3.16 9.55 25.16
N SER A 189 2.29 9.01 24.31
CA SER A 189 0.89 9.37 24.30
C SER A 189 0.01 8.22 23.83
N TYR A 190 -1.23 8.25 24.28
CA TYR A 190 -2.31 7.39 23.85
C TYR A 190 -3.58 8.24 23.77
N THR A 191 -4.37 8.09 22.71
CA THR A 191 -5.70 8.70 22.62
C THR A 191 -6.63 7.71 21.93
N ALA A 192 -7.77 7.41 22.55
CA ALA A 192 -8.81 6.61 21.96
C ALA A 192 -10.08 7.45 21.75
N TYR A 193 -10.44 7.63 20.49
CA TYR A 193 -11.76 8.09 20.08
C TYR A 193 -12.57 6.85 19.72
N TRP A 194 -13.18 6.22 20.73
CA TRP A 194 -13.86 4.94 20.60
C TRP A 194 -15.27 5.04 21.17
N GLY A 195 -16.20 5.54 20.35
CA GLY A 195 -17.58 5.80 20.74
C GLY A 195 -18.43 4.54 20.77
N LYS A 196 -19.62 4.63 21.37
CA LYS A 196 -20.66 3.62 21.16
C LYS A 196 -21.35 3.89 19.84
N GLU A 197 -21.30 2.92 18.93
CA GLU A 197 -21.71 3.09 17.55
C GLU A 197 -22.68 1.98 17.11
N THR A 198 -23.52 2.26 16.12
CA THR A 198 -24.42 1.26 15.52
C THR A 198 -24.15 1.17 14.03
N PHE A 199 -23.83 -0.02 13.55
CA PHE A 199 -23.44 -0.27 12.15
C PHE A 199 -24.57 -0.94 11.37
N GLU A 200 -24.70 -0.58 10.10
CA GLU A 200 -25.59 -1.28 9.16
C GLU A 200 -25.07 -2.68 8.84
N THR A 201 -25.99 -3.65 8.70
CA THR A 201 -25.68 -5.09 8.49
C THR A 201 -25.22 -5.40 7.07
N GLU A 202 -24.36 -6.42 6.92
CA GLU A 202 -23.69 -6.77 5.65
C GLU A 202 -24.57 -7.27 4.50
N SER A 203 -25.82 -7.69 4.76
CA SER A 203 -26.67 -8.36 3.77
C SER A 203 -27.04 -7.52 2.53
N SER A 204 -26.72 -6.22 2.53
CA SER A 204 -27.02 -5.26 1.45
C SER A 204 -25.79 -4.75 0.69
N ILE A 205 -24.59 -5.26 0.96
CA ILE A 205 -23.35 -4.77 0.35
C ILE A 205 -23.10 -5.43 -1.01
N MET A 206 -22.98 -4.62 -2.07
CA MET A 206 -22.53 -5.06 -3.39
C MET A 206 -21.18 -5.79 -3.31
N SER A 207 -20.99 -6.84 -4.11
CA SER A 207 -19.72 -7.58 -4.14
C SER A 207 -18.51 -6.69 -4.48
N TYR A 208 -17.35 -7.00 -3.91
CA TYR A 208 -16.10 -6.28 -4.16
C TYR A 208 -15.78 -6.16 -5.66
N GLN A 209 -15.97 -7.25 -6.42
CA GLN A 209 -15.70 -7.25 -7.86
C GLN A 209 -16.64 -6.29 -8.63
N ALA A 210 -17.93 -6.28 -8.30
CA ALA A 210 -18.88 -5.36 -8.93
C ALA A 210 -18.57 -3.90 -8.56
N ALA A 211 -18.19 -3.65 -7.30
CA ALA A 211 -17.73 -2.33 -6.87
C ALA A 211 -16.46 -1.89 -7.60
N ALA A 212 -15.47 -2.78 -7.75
CA ALA A 212 -14.23 -2.51 -8.49
C ALA A 212 -14.49 -2.17 -9.96
N MET A 213 -15.35 -2.95 -10.64
CA MET A 213 -15.76 -2.67 -12.02
C MET A 213 -16.42 -1.29 -12.12
N LYS A 214 -17.38 -1.00 -11.23
CA LYS A 214 -18.09 0.28 -11.25
C LYS A 214 -17.16 1.46 -10.95
N MET A 215 -16.31 1.32 -9.93
CA MET A 215 -15.30 2.31 -9.56
C MET A 215 -14.35 2.58 -10.72
N TYR A 216 -13.81 1.53 -11.36
CA TYR A 216 -12.96 1.69 -12.53
C TYR A 216 -13.70 2.38 -13.67
N HIS A 217 -14.96 2.06 -13.96
CA HIS A 217 -15.67 2.70 -15.06
C HIS A 217 -15.99 4.18 -14.80
N GLU A 218 -16.42 4.53 -13.59
CA GLU A 218 -16.94 5.86 -13.28
C GLU A 218 -15.87 6.83 -12.75
N ALA A 219 -14.80 6.35 -12.13
CA ALA A 219 -13.67 7.20 -11.73
C ALA A 219 -12.95 7.74 -12.97
N THR A 220 -13.19 9.00 -13.30
CA THR A 220 -12.69 9.65 -14.51
C THR A 220 -11.73 10.78 -14.12
N PRO A 221 -10.48 10.76 -14.61
CA PRO A 221 -9.58 11.88 -14.39
C PRO A 221 -10.14 13.17 -15.00
N TYR A 222 -10.02 14.27 -14.27
CA TYR A 222 -10.34 15.61 -14.76
C TYR A 222 -9.05 16.38 -15.09
N TRP A 223 -9.20 17.44 -15.88
CA TRP A 223 -8.12 18.37 -16.19
C TRP A 223 -8.14 19.58 -15.27
N HIS A 224 -6.96 20.01 -14.86
CA HIS A 224 -6.78 21.34 -14.29
C HIS A 224 -5.36 21.85 -14.54
N TRP A 225 -5.20 23.15 -14.38
CA TRP A 225 -3.89 23.77 -14.26
C TRP A 225 -3.35 23.52 -12.85
N ASN A 226 -2.14 23.00 -12.73
CA ASN A 226 -1.42 23.05 -11.46
C ASN A 226 -0.82 24.46 -11.32
N GLU A 227 -1.36 25.23 -10.36
CA GLU A 227 -1.09 26.66 -10.19
C GLU A 227 0.05 26.98 -9.22
N ASN A 228 0.66 25.96 -8.60
CA ASN A 228 1.61 26.15 -7.52
C ASN A 228 2.95 26.76 -7.98
N THR A 229 3.30 26.66 -9.27
CA THR A 229 4.52 27.26 -9.85
C THR A 229 4.29 27.80 -11.26
N LEU A 230 5.17 28.71 -11.72
CA LEU A 230 5.22 29.19 -13.09
C LEU A 230 6.39 28.55 -13.87
N PRO A 231 6.18 28.10 -15.12
CA PRO A 231 4.91 28.09 -15.85
C PRO A 231 3.95 27.02 -15.28
N LYS A 232 2.65 27.31 -15.34
CA LYS A 232 1.60 26.35 -14.99
C LYS A 232 1.68 25.14 -15.91
N LYS A 233 1.39 23.94 -15.39
CA LYS A 233 1.27 22.72 -16.19
C LYS A 233 -0.19 22.26 -16.25
N LEU A 234 -0.61 21.80 -17.43
CA LEU A 234 -1.88 21.12 -17.59
C LEU A 234 -1.71 19.69 -17.07
N THR A 235 -2.59 19.25 -16.17
CA THR A 235 -2.46 17.96 -15.50
C THR A 235 -3.77 17.18 -15.48
N TYR A 236 -3.63 15.85 -15.39
CA TYR A 236 -4.69 14.90 -15.04
C TYR A 236 -4.66 14.62 -13.54
N SER A 237 -5.83 14.66 -12.89
CA SER A 237 -6.01 14.31 -11.47
C SER A 237 -7.35 13.60 -11.25
N LEU A 238 -7.47 12.83 -10.17
CA LEU A 238 -8.74 12.21 -9.71
C LEU A 238 -9.34 13.01 -8.56
N HIS A 239 -10.65 13.01 -8.32
CA HIS A 239 -11.29 13.67 -7.15
C HIS A 239 -10.88 13.08 -5.78
N ASP A 240 -11.06 13.87 -4.70
CA ASP A 240 -10.77 13.45 -3.31
C ASP A 240 -11.67 12.29 -2.87
N TYR A 241 -12.89 12.29 -3.40
CA TYR A 241 -13.98 11.46 -2.92
C TYR A 241 -14.63 10.75 -4.10
N TYR A 242 -14.30 9.47 -4.23
CA TYR A 242 -15.07 8.49 -5.00
C TYR A 242 -15.65 7.49 -4.02
N LEU A 243 -16.83 7.81 -3.50
CA LEU A 243 -17.56 7.03 -2.51
C LEU A 243 -18.74 6.33 -3.19
N LEU A 244 -18.63 5.01 -3.29
CA LEU A 244 -19.66 4.14 -3.83
C LEU A 244 -20.40 3.49 -2.67
N ASN A 245 -21.70 3.79 -2.54
CA ASN A 245 -22.52 3.21 -1.48
C ASN A 245 -22.72 1.70 -1.69
N GLN A 246 -23.23 1.02 -0.66
CA GLN A 246 -23.52 -0.42 -0.70
C GLN A 246 -24.42 -0.87 -1.87
N ALA A 247 -25.30 0.00 -2.38
CA ALA A 247 -26.17 -0.28 -3.52
C ALA A 247 -25.48 -0.06 -4.89
N GLY A 248 -24.21 0.33 -4.89
CA GLY A 248 -23.48 0.66 -6.10
C GLY A 248 -23.97 1.96 -6.74
N GLN A 249 -24.18 3.01 -5.95
CA GLN A 249 -24.45 4.37 -6.41
C GLN A 249 -23.39 5.31 -5.85
N PHE A 250 -23.01 6.32 -6.62
CA PHE A 250 -22.20 7.44 -6.14
C PHE A 250 -23.14 8.52 -5.62
N PRO A 251 -23.32 8.69 -4.29
CA PRO A 251 -24.27 9.68 -3.79
C PRO A 251 -23.75 11.08 -4.10
N GLU A 252 -24.60 11.90 -4.72
CA GLU A 252 -24.30 13.28 -5.10
C GLU A 252 -23.83 14.12 -3.89
N ALA A 253 -24.43 13.91 -2.72
CA ALA A 253 -24.06 14.62 -1.50
C ALA A 253 -22.64 14.31 -0.99
N LEU A 254 -22.04 13.19 -1.42
CA LEU A 254 -20.73 12.72 -0.93
C LEU A 254 -19.65 12.71 -2.02
N ASN A 255 -20.04 12.77 -3.29
CA ASN A 255 -19.12 12.77 -4.42
C ASN A 255 -19.14 14.16 -5.06
N ARG A 256 -17.96 14.73 -5.27
CA ARG A 256 -17.86 16.02 -5.96
C ARG A 256 -18.11 15.83 -7.45
N GLU A 257 -18.91 16.70 -8.05
CA GLU A 257 -19.03 16.78 -9.50
C GLU A 257 -17.68 17.15 -10.13
N MET A 258 -17.45 16.64 -11.34
CA MET A 258 -16.24 16.98 -12.07
C MET A 258 -16.32 18.42 -12.57
N PRO A 259 -15.31 19.26 -12.28
CA PRO A 259 -15.29 20.60 -12.80
C PRO A 259 -15.23 20.54 -14.32
N VAL A 260 -16.06 21.35 -14.98
CA VAL A 260 -15.99 21.51 -16.42
C VAL A 260 -14.72 22.31 -16.74
N PHE A 261 -13.75 21.67 -17.39
CA PHE A 261 -12.57 22.34 -17.87
C PHE A 261 -12.92 23.12 -19.16
N THR A 262 -12.87 24.45 -19.09
CA THR A 262 -13.39 25.34 -20.13
C THR A 262 -12.40 25.66 -21.25
N ASP A 263 -11.11 25.43 -21.04
CA ASP A 263 -10.11 25.70 -22.06
C ASP A 263 -10.14 24.62 -23.13
N LYS A 264 -10.14 25.04 -24.40
CA LYS A 264 -10.05 24.13 -25.55
C LYS A 264 -8.61 23.66 -25.72
N LEU A 265 -8.19 22.73 -24.86
CA LEU A 265 -6.87 22.10 -24.92
C LEU A 265 -7.01 20.65 -25.38
N LYS A 266 -5.96 20.16 -26.06
CA LYS A 266 -5.86 18.76 -26.48
C LYS A 266 -4.60 18.16 -25.85
N PRO A 267 -4.72 17.47 -24.70
CA PRO A 267 -3.64 16.70 -24.11
C PRO A 267 -2.97 15.78 -25.13
N GLN A 268 -1.64 15.69 -25.08
CA GLN A 268 -0.90 14.72 -25.89
C GLN A 268 -0.86 13.34 -25.23
N TYR A 269 -0.85 13.30 -23.89
CA TYR A 269 -0.89 12.06 -23.15
C TYR A 269 -2.33 11.53 -23.06
N PRO A 270 -2.64 10.28 -23.46
CA PRO A 270 -4.01 9.81 -23.49
C PRO A 270 -4.66 9.63 -22.13
N LEU A 271 -5.95 9.96 -22.08
CA LEU A 271 -6.79 9.81 -20.88
C LEU A 271 -6.82 8.38 -20.34
N GLU A 272 -6.88 7.35 -21.20
CA GLU A 272 -6.90 5.94 -20.75
C GLU A 272 -5.63 5.59 -19.97
N LEU A 273 -4.46 5.99 -20.48
CA LEU A 273 -3.19 5.76 -19.80
C LEU A 273 -3.07 6.58 -18.51
N ALA A 274 -3.46 7.85 -18.55
CA ALA A 274 -3.50 8.70 -17.37
C ALA A 274 -4.38 8.09 -16.27
N LYS A 275 -5.55 7.57 -16.63
CA LYS A 275 -6.47 6.89 -15.71
C LYS A 275 -5.85 5.66 -15.07
N LEU A 276 -5.22 4.79 -15.85
CA LEU A 276 -4.60 3.56 -15.34
C LEU A 276 -3.43 3.88 -14.39
N ARG A 277 -2.58 4.84 -14.74
CA ARG A 277 -1.47 5.28 -13.90
C ARG A 277 -1.94 5.99 -12.63
N LEU A 278 -2.93 6.89 -12.74
CA LEU A 278 -3.52 7.56 -11.57
C LEU A 278 -4.14 6.57 -10.60
N LEU A 279 -5.03 5.68 -11.07
CA LEU A 279 -5.68 4.68 -10.23
C LEU A 279 -4.69 3.68 -9.62
N SER A 280 -3.51 3.48 -10.22
CA SER A 280 -2.46 2.64 -9.63
C SER A 280 -1.97 3.19 -8.28
N ASN A 281 -2.13 4.50 -8.03
CA ASN A 281 -1.85 5.13 -6.73
C ASN A 281 -2.87 4.80 -5.65
N TYR A 282 -3.95 4.07 -5.94
CA TYR A 282 -5.06 3.87 -5.01
C TYR A 282 -5.34 2.39 -4.74
N GLU A 283 -5.82 2.10 -3.54
CA GLU A 283 -6.54 0.89 -3.15
C GLU A 283 -8.04 1.13 -3.14
N LEU A 284 -8.81 0.11 -3.51
CA LEU A 284 -10.25 0.08 -3.28
C LEU A 284 -10.51 -0.60 -1.93
N GLU A 285 -11.02 0.18 -0.98
CA GLU A 285 -11.29 -0.27 0.39
C GLU A 285 -12.78 -0.16 0.69
N LEU A 286 -13.34 -1.15 1.38
CA LEU A 286 -14.64 -1.04 2.02
C LEU A 286 -14.43 -0.39 3.40
N ASN A 287 -15.11 0.72 3.65
CA ASN A 287 -14.97 1.52 4.86
C ASN A 287 -16.34 1.98 5.35
N TYR A 288 -16.49 2.10 6.65
CA TYR A 288 -17.62 2.76 7.27
C TYR A 288 -17.41 4.27 7.28
N ILE A 289 -18.45 5.01 6.94
CA ILE A 289 -18.45 6.47 6.98
C ILE A 289 -19.59 6.94 7.86
N ASN A 290 -19.31 7.93 8.71
CA ASN A 290 -20.32 8.58 9.54
C ASN A 290 -21.04 9.66 8.72
N SER A 291 -22.35 9.52 8.50
CA SER A 291 -23.16 10.53 7.79
C SER A 291 -23.66 11.67 8.69
N GLY A 292 -23.49 11.58 10.00
CA GLY A 292 -24.00 12.52 10.99
C GLY A 292 -24.17 11.90 12.38
N THR A 293 -24.22 12.74 13.42
CA THR A 293 -24.41 12.29 14.81
C THR A 293 -25.77 11.60 15.00
N GLY A 294 -25.76 10.34 15.45
CA GLY A 294 -26.96 9.56 15.75
C GLY A 294 -27.51 8.75 14.57
N ASP A 295 -26.89 8.86 13.39
CA ASP A 295 -27.22 8.05 12.23
C ASP A 295 -26.59 6.66 12.31
N LEU A 296 -27.25 5.69 11.67
CA LEU A 296 -26.69 4.37 11.41
C LEU A 296 -25.44 4.51 10.53
N ILE A 297 -24.30 3.96 10.99
CA ILE A 297 -23.05 4.01 10.23
C ILE A 297 -23.12 3.04 9.05
N LYS A 298 -22.83 3.55 7.85
CA LYS A 298 -23.04 2.83 6.59
C LYS A 298 -21.72 2.52 5.88
N PRO A 299 -21.63 1.35 5.22
CA PRO A 299 -20.44 0.97 4.47
C PRO A 299 -20.43 1.61 3.07
N TYR A 300 -19.24 2.03 2.65
CA TYR A 300 -18.93 2.58 1.34
C TYR A 300 -17.63 1.98 0.80
N TYR A 301 -17.58 1.74 -0.50
CA TYR A 301 -16.32 1.53 -1.18
C TYR A 301 -15.69 2.89 -1.50
N GLN A 302 -14.41 3.04 -1.17
CA GLN A 302 -13.65 4.25 -1.40
C GLN A 302 -12.31 3.97 -2.08
N LEU A 303 -11.84 4.92 -2.89
CA LEU A 303 -10.46 4.93 -3.35
C LEU A 303 -9.58 5.61 -2.30
N ARG A 304 -8.65 4.85 -1.72
CA ARG A 304 -7.68 5.35 -0.76
C ARG A 304 -6.31 5.37 -1.42
N ILE A 305 -5.59 6.49 -1.37
CA ILE A 305 -4.21 6.58 -1.88
C ILE A 305 -3.36 5.48 -1.20
N LYS A 306 -2.36 4.88 -1.84
CA LYS A 306 -1.51 3.83 -1.25
C LYS A 306 -0.47 4.38 -0.27
N PRO A 307 -0.05 3.61 0.73
CA PRO A 307 1.07 4.01 1.59
C PRO A 307 2.33 4.15 0.73
N GLY A 308 3.03 5.28 0.85
CA GLY A 308 4.27 5.57 0.11
C GLY A 308 4.09 6.32 -1.21
N VAL A 309 2.85 6.52 -1.67
CA VAL A 309 2.57 7.57 -2.66
C VAL A 309 2.80 8.92 -1.98
N PRO A 310 3.69 9.79 -2.50
CA PRO A 310 3.94 11.10 -1.93
C PRO A 310 2.63 11.86 -1.70
N LEU A 311 2.36 12.27 -0.46
CA LEU A 311 1.18 13.04 -0.13
C LEU A 311 1.49 14.51 -0.34
N PHE A 312 0.69 15.15 -1.18
CA PHE A 312 0.81 16.58 -1.42
C PHE A 312 0.01 17.35 -0.35
N PHE A 313 0.42 18.59 -0.07
CA PHE A 313 -0.24 19.44 0.91
C PHE A 313 -1.76 19.52 0.66
N GLN A 314 -2.53 19.69 1.74
CA GLN A 314 -3.99 19.60 1.79
C GLN A 314 -4.70 19.93 0.46
N GLY A 315 -5.25 18.91 -0.20
CA GLY A 315 -6.11 19.03 -1.39
C GLY A 315 -5.41 18.73 -2.72
N ASP A 316 -4.08 18.73 -2.76
CA ASP A 316 -3.32 18.33 -3.95
C ASP A 316 -3.12 16.81 -3.97
N ARG A 317 -3.19 16.21 -5.16
CA ARG A 317 -3.26 14.75 -5.37
C ARG A 317 -2.20 14.31 -6.38
N PRO A 318 -1.93 12.99 -6.48
CA PRO A 318 -1.16 12.46 -7.60
C PRO A 318 -1.68 13.03 -8.91
N SER A 319 -0.78 13.70 -9.62
CA SER A 319 -1.11 14.37 -10.87
C SER A 319 -0.15 13.91 -11.95
N ILE A 320 -0.65 13.87 -13.19
CA ILE A 320 0.14 13.48 -14.35
C ILE A 320 0.15 14.63 -15.33
N ASP A 321 1.31 15.02 -15.83
CA ASP A 321 1.45 15.98 -16.91
C ASP A 321 0.61 15.52 -18.12
N ALA A 322 -0.35 16.34 -18.54
CA ALA A 322 -1.29 15.97 -19.57
C ALA A 322 -0.67 15.88 -20.97
N ASN A 323 0.58 16.32 -21.15
CA ASN A 323 1.29 16.23 -22.41
C ASN A 323 2.35 15.12 -22.39
N THR A 324 3.11 15.01 -21.31
CA THR A 324 4.27 14.10 -21.26
C THR A 324 3.96 12.77 -20.56
N GLY A 325 2.89 12.69 -19.76
CA GLY A 325 2.62 11.52 -18.93
C GLY A 325 3.53 11.38 -17.71
N GLN A 326 4.36 12.38 -17.43
CA GLN A 326 5.22 12.41 -16.24
C GLN A 326 4.38 12.53 -14.97
N TRP A 327 4.73 11.75 -13.96
CA TRP A 327 4.20 11.93 -12.62
C TRP A 327 4.77 13.20 -12.01
N LEU A 328 3.93 14.09 -11.51
CA LEU A 328 4.33 15.37 -10.95
C LEU A 328 4.00 15.47 -9.48
N ASP A 329 4.88 16.15 -8.74
CA ASP A 329 4.62 16.61 -7.40
C ASP A 329 3.76 17.89 -7.39
N LEU A 330 3.44 18.38 -6.19
CA LEU A 330 2.60 19.56 -6.01
C LEU A 330 3.20 20.82 -6.63
N ILE A 331 4.52 20.95 -6.73
CA ILE A 331 5.22 22.12 -7.30
C ILE A 331 5.66 21.91 -8.76
N ASN A 332 5.07 20.96 -9.47
CA ASN A 332 5.34 20.62 -10.88
C ASN A 332 6.72 19.97 -11.14
N ILE A 333 7.37 19.45 -10.10
CA ILE A 333 8.63 18.70 -10.23
C ILE A 333 8.30 17.23 -10.54
N PRO A 334 8.97 16.62 -11.54
CA PRO A 334 8.80 15.20 -11.81
C PRO A 334 9.16 14.34 -10.59
N VAL A 335 8.22 13.47 -10.22
CA VAL A 335 8.48 12.40 -9.24
C VAL A 335 9.36 11.37 -9.95
N ILE A 336 10.51 11.08 -9.37
CA ILE A 336 11.50 10.16 -9.96
C ILE A 336 11.19 8.70 -9.63
N GLU A 337 10.41 8.48 -8.58
CA GLU A 337 9.89 7.20 -8.19
C GLU A 337 8.95 6.66 -9.26
N PRO A 338 8.99 5.35 -9.55
CA PRO A 338 8.04 4.75 -10.45
C PRO A 338 6.63 4.81 -9.84
N PHE A 339 5.60 4.80 -10.70
CA PHE A 339 4.24 4.59 -10.23
C PHE A 339 4.17 3.28 -9.40
N PRO A 340 3.41 3.27 -8.30
CA PRO A 340 3.23 2.06 -7.51
C PRO A 340 2.62 0.95 -8.37
N PRO A 341 2.96 -0.32 -8.13
CA PRO A 341 2.33 -1.45 -8.81
C PRO A 341 0.82 -1.40 -8.65
N ALA A 342 0.07 -1.65 -9.72
CA ALA A 342 -1.39 -1.70 -9.66
C ALA A 342 -1.85 -2.78 -8.68
N SER A 343 -2.96 -2.50 -8.00
CA SER A 343 -3.58 -3.46 -7.09
C SER A 343 -4.54 -4.37 -7.82
N GLU A 344 -4.82 -5.53 -7.24
CA GLU A 344 -5.66 -6.56 -7.85
C GLU A 344 -7.02 -6.03 -8.31
N TRP A 345 -7.65 -5.15 -7.53
CA TRP A 345 -8.94 -4.51 -7.88
C TRP A 345 -8.90 -3.79 -9.23
N LEU A 346 -7.82 -3.03 -9.49
CA LEU A 346 -7.65 -2.28 -10.72
C LEU A 346 -7.29 -3.21 -11.86
N ILE A 347 -6.41 -4.18 -11.60
CA ILE A 347 -5.94 -5.12 -12.61
C ILE A 347 -7.10 -5.98 -13.14
N ASP A 348 -7.94 -6.48 -12.25
CA ASP A 348 -9.08 -7.32 -12.62
C ASP A 348 -10.22 -6.51 -13.26
N ALA A 349 -10.35 -5.22 -12.91
CA ALA A 349 -11.33 -4.34 -13.54
C ALA A 349 -10.89 -3.83 -14.93
N ALA A 350 -9.64 -3.42 -15.06
CA ALA A 350 -9.11 -2.79 -16.27
C ALA A 350 -8.59 -3.81 -17.30
N VAL A 351 -7.91 -4.85 -16.83
CA VAL A 351 -7.19 -5.81 -17.68
C VAL A 351 -7.48 -7.25 -17.24
N PRO A 352 -8.75 -7.69 -17.18
CA PRO A 352 -9.03 -9.10 -16.94
C PRO A 352 -8.48 -9.99 -18.08
N PRO A 353 -8.21 -11.29 -17.85
CA PRO A 353 -7.57 -12.18 -18.83
C PRO A 353 -8.18 -12.15 -20.24
N GLN A 354 -9.50 -12.03 -20.32
CA GLN A 354 -10.26 -11.97 -21.57
C GLN A 354 -10.13 -10.64 -22.34
N SER A 355 -9.76 -9.54 -21.68
CA SER A 355 -9.63 -8.23 -22.32
C SER A 355 -8.22 -7.93 -22.83
N ILE A 356 -7.25 -8.82 -22.60
CA ILE A 356 -5.88 -8.65 -23.06
C ILE A 356 -5.86 -8.47 -24.58
N LYS A 357 -5.46 -7.29 -25.03
CA LYS A 357 -5.40 -6.93 -26.46
C LYS A 357 -4.10 -7.39 -27.13
N TYR A 358 -3.00 -7.45 -26.36
CA TYR A 358 -1.71 -7.87 -26.88
C TYR A 358 -1.61 -9.40 -27.06
N LYS A 359 -0.73 -9.84 -27.95
CA LYS A 359 -0.48 -11.24 -28.30
C LYS A 359 0.38 -11.94 -27.27
N ALA A 360 1.48 -11.31 -26.86
CA ALA A 360 2.29 -11.74 -25.73
C ALA A 360 3.13 -10.58 -25.18
N ALA A 361 3.62 -10.74 -23.96
CA ALA A 361 4.72 -9.95 -23.40
C ALA A 361 5.78 -10.88 -22.80
N VAL A 362 6.98 -10.36 -22.57
CA VAL A 362 8.11 -11.17 -22.10
C VAL A 362 8.48 -10.72 -20.69
N VAL A 363 8.60 -11.68 -19.78
CA VAL A 363 9.12 -11.46 -18.43
C VAL A 363 10.49 -12.10 -18.36
N TRP A 364 11.52 -11.30 -18.19
CA TRP A 364 12.91 -11.71 -18.11
C TRP A 364 13.40 -11.66 -16.66
N ASN A 365 13.76 -12.80 -16.07
CA ASN A 365 14.22 -12.89 -14.69
C ASN A 365 13.28 -12.16 -13.69
N ASN A 366 11.97 -12.34 -13.84
CA ASN A 366 10.88 -11.74 -13.05
C ASN A 366 10.52 -10.28 -13.39
N GLU A 367 11.20 -9.65 -14.34
CA GLU A 367 10.94 -8.27 -14.74
C GLU A 367 10.33 -8.21 -16.15
N LEU A 368 9.42 -7.26 -16.40
CA LEU A 368 8.91 -7.05 -17.74
C LEU A 368 10.04 -6.58 -18.66
N LEU A 369 10.30 -7.32 -19.74
CA LEU A 369 11.18 -6.86 -20.82
C LEU A 369 10.36 -6.01 -21.78
N GLU A 370 10.60 -4.70 -21.75
CA GLU A 370 9.96 -3.75 -22.65
C GLU A 370 10.46 -3.96 -24.09
N LEU A 371 9.56 -4.41 -24.96
CA LEU A 371 9.85 -4.65 -26.37
C LEU A 371 9.26 -3.53 -27.23
N GLU A 372 10.04 -2.97 -28.14
CA GLU A 372 9.52 -1.95 -29.08
C GLU A 372 8.44 -2.49 -30.04
N ASN A 373 8.50 -3.80 -30.30
CA ASN A 373 7.62 -4.49 -31.23
C ASN A 373 6.92 -5.67 -30.60
N GLU A 374 5.61 -5.70 -30.78
CA GLU A 374 4.76 -6.76 -30.23
C GLU A 374 5.18 -8.14 -30.77
N PRO A 375 5.27 -9.15 -29.89
CA PRO A 375 5.43 -10.54 -30.29
C PRO A 375 4.38 -11.00 -31.29
N LEU A 376 4.75 -11.93 -32.17
CA LEU A 376 3.81 -12.60 -33.06
C LEU A 376 3.46 -13.97 -32.50
N VAL A 377 2.25 -14.44 -32.75
CA VAL A 377 1.89 -15.84 -32.50
C VAL A 377 1.66 -16.50 -33.85
N HIS A 378 2.51 -17.48 -34.18
CA HIS A 378 2.46 -18.21 -35.43
C HIS A 378 2.51 -19.71 -35.15
N GLN A 379 1.53 -20.46 -35.67
CA GLN A 379 1.42 -21.92 -35.47
C GLN A 379 1.52 -22.35 -33.99
N GLY A 380 0.90 -21.58 -33.09
CA GLY A 380 0.94 -21.85 -31.64
C GLY A 380 2.27 -21.52 -30.95
N SER A 381 3.25 -20.96 -31.66
CA SER A 381 4.52 -20.50 -31.10
C SER A 381 4.58 -18.97 -31.04
N THR A 382 5.10 -18.45 -29.93
CA THR A 382 5.41 -17.03 -29.79
C THR A 382 6.75 -16.73 -30.47
N LEU A 383 6.70 -15.87 -31.48
CA LEU A 383 7.87 -15.33 -32.15
C LEU A 383 8.20 -13.96 -31.57
N LEU A 384 9.46 -13.74 -31.22
CA LEU A 384 9.93 -12.50 -30.60
C LEU A 384 10.90 -11.75 -31.52
N PRO A 385 10.94 -10.41 -31.43
CA PRO A 385 11.99 -9.61 -32.06
C PRO A 385 13.37 -10.13 -31.66
N PHE A 386 14.15 -10.48 -32.66
CA PHE A 386 15.37 -11.28 -32.53
C PHE A 386 16.52 -10.60 -31.78
N ARG A 387 16.68 -9.28 -31.94
CA ARG A 387 17.86 -8.56 -31.47
C ARG A 387 17.83 -8.33 -29.97
N GLU A 388 16.73 -7.74 -29.49
CA GLU A 388 16.54 -7.29 -28.11
C GLU A 388 16.71 -8.45 -27.12
N LEU A 389 16.14 -9.59 -27.47
CA LEU A 389 16.16 -10.80 -26.66
C LEU A 389 17.56 -11.38 -26.48
N LEU A 390 18.35 -11.41 -27.55
CA LEU A 390 19.66 -12.06 -27.55
C LEU A 390 20.76 -11.12 -27.06
N GLU A 391 20.60 -9.83 -27.27
CA GLU A 391 21.39 -8.81 -26.58
C GLU A 391 21.17 -8.89 -25.06
N ALA A 392 19.91 -9.05 -24.59
CA ALA A 392 19.62 -9.30 -23.18
C ALA A 392 20.27 -10.59 -22.63
N MET A 393 20.54 -11.58 -23.51
CA MET A 393 21.31 -12.77 -23.16
C MET A 393 22.83 -12.59 -23.20
N GLY A 394 23.34 -11.45 -23.70
CA GLY A 394 24.77 -11.28 -23.96
C GLY A 394 25.29 -12.14 -25.11
N ALA A 395 24.41 -12.56 -26.03
CA ALA A 395 24.81 -13.26 -27.25
C ALA A 395 25.27 -12.28 -28.32
N LYS A 396 26.31 -12.66 -29.09
CA LYS A 396 26.72 -11.92 -30.28
C LYS A 396 25.79 -12.29 -31.43
N VAL A 397 25.16 -11.27 -32.00
CA VAL A 397 24.13 -11.39 -33.01
C VAL A 397 24.64 -10.92 -34.38
N GLY A 398 24.33 -11.68 -35.43
CA GLY A 398 24.63 -11.38 -36.83
C GLY A 398 23.43 -11.60 -37.74
N TRP A 399 23.40 -10.86 -38.85
CA TRP A 399 22.40 -11.00 -39.91
C TRP A 399 23.10 -10.99 -41.27
N ASP A 400 22.92 -12.06 -42.05
CA ASP A 400 23.37 -12.13 -43.45
C ASP A 400 22.16 -11.88 -44.35
N SER A 401 22.13 -10.71 -44.99
CA SER A 401 21.05 -10.30 -45.88
C SER A 401 21.01 -11.08 -47.21
N ARG A 402 22.15 -11.64 -47.64
CA ARG A 402 22.27 -12.38 -48.90
C ARG A 402 21.70 -13.78 -48.75
N THR A 403 22.06 -14.47 -47.67
CA THR A 403 21.56 -15.83 -47.39
C THR A 403 20.27 -15.82 -46.59
N ARG A 404 19.86 -14.64 -46.06
CA ARG A 404 18.71 -14.46 -45.18
C ARG A 404 18.78 -15.34 -43.93
N VAL A 405 19.99 -15.43 -43.37
CA VAL A 405 20.27 -16.22 -42.17
C VAL A 405 20.59 -15.30 -41.02
N VAL A 406 19.90 -15.55 -39.93
CA VAL A 406 20.18 -14.98 -38.64
C VAL A 406 21.19 -15.87 -37.91
N THR A 407 22.24 -15.28 -37.33
CA THR A 407 23.22 -16.00 -36.51
C THR A 407 23.29 -15.43 -35.11
N ALA A 408 23.39 -16.31 -34.12
CA ALA A 408 23.56 -15.94 -32.71
C ALA A 408 24.61 -16.83 -32.08
N SER A 409 25.52 -16.27 -31.28
CA SER A 409 26.56 -17.05 -30.61
C SER A 409 26.84 -16.58 -29.18
N LYS A 410 26.98 -17.52 -28.26
CA LYS A 410 27.32 -17.27 -26.85
C LYS A 410 27.97 -18.52 -26.25
N GLN A 411 29.11 -18.34 -25.56
CA GLN A 411 29.75 -19.39 -24.74
C GLN A 411 29.88 -20.76 -25.43
N GLY A 412 30.30 -20.78 -26.70
CA GLY A 412 30.49 -22.01 -27.48
C GLY A 412 29.24 -22.58 -28.15
N THR A 413 28.06 -22.01 -27.89
CA THR A 413 26.83 -22.30 -28.65
C THR A 413 26.69 -21.32 -29.81
N THR A 414 26.45 -21.84 -31.01
CA THR A 414 26.11 -21.08 -32.22
C THR A 414 24.77 -21.56 -32.76
N ILE A 415 23.87 -20.63 -33.06
CA ILE A 415 22.56 -20.89 -33.63
C ILE A 415 22.46 -20.17 -34.98
N GLU A 416 22.02 -20.89 -36.00
CA GLU A 416 21.70 -20.35 -37.32
C GLU A 416 20.22 -20.55 -37.60
N ILE A 417 19.54 -19.47 -37.95
CA ILE A 417 18.08 -19.44 -38.15
C ILE A 417 17.82 -18.88 -39.55
N PRO A 418 17.67 -19.75 -40.56
CA PRO A 418 17.23 -19.33 -41.89
C PRO A 418 15.79 -18.81 -41.85
N LEU A 419 15.53 -17.66 -42.48
CA LEU A 419 14.16 -17.14 -42.57
C LEU A 419 13.27 -18.02 -43.43
N TYR A 420 12.00 -18.13 -43.04
CA TYR A 420 10.95 -18.86 -43.77
C TYR A 420 11.19 -20.36 -43.93
N HIS A 421 12.10 -20.95 -43.15
CA HIS A 421 12.35 -22.38 -43.07
C HIS A 421 11.91 -22.95 -41.71
N ASP A 422 11.44 -24.19 -41.70
CA ASP A 422 11.00 -24.91 -40.50
C ASP A 422 12.15 -25.62 -39.76
N THR A 423 13.40 -25.25 -40.06
CA THR A 423 14.61 -25.88 -39.54
C THR A 423 15.58 -24.80 -39.10
N ILE A 424 16.10 -24.95 -37.88
CA ILE A 424 17.21 -24.16 -37.34
C ILE A 424 18.42 -25.07 -37.09
N TYR A 425 19.60 -24.49 -36.97
CA TYR A 425 20.82 -25.24 -36.69
C TYR A 425 21.41 -24.79 -35.36
N ILE A 426 21.57 -25.72 -34.41
CA ILE A 426 22.24 -25.47 -33.13
C ILE A 426 23.54 -26.27 -33.12
N ASN A 427 24.68 -25.58 -33.09
CA ASN A 427 26.01 -26.18 -33.21
C ASN A 427 26.12 -27.09 -34.44
N GLY A 428 25.57 -26.65 -35.58
CA GLY A 428 25.56 -27.38 -36.85
C GLY A 428 24.54 -28.53 -36.94
N LYS A 429 23.79 -28.83 -35.87
CA LYS A 429 22.76 -29.87 -35.88
C LYS A 429 21.39 -29.28 -36.23
N ALA A 430 20.74 -29.83 -37.24
CA ALA A 430 19.41 -29.44 -37.65
C ALA A 430 18.36 -29.81 -36.59
N GLN A 431 17.47 -28.87 -36.26
CA GLN A 431 16.36 -29.04 -35.36
C GLN A 431 15.10 -28.39 -35.96
N LYS A 432 13.98 -29.11 -35.92
CA LYS A 432 12.69 -28.60 -36.40
C LYS A 432 12.21 -27.44 -35.51
N SER A 433 11.70 -26.38 -36.14
CA SER A 433 11.20 -25.19 -35.46
C SER A 433 10.10 -24.52 -36.29
N VAL A 434 9.38 -23.57 -35.69
CA VAL A 434 8.47 -22.70 -36.45
C VAL A 434 9.31 -21.73 -37.30
N PRO A 435 8.90 -21.40 -38.54
CA PRO A 435 9.67 -20.49 -39.36
C PRO A 435 9.86 -19.11 -38.74
N ALA A 436 11.10 -18.63 -38.75
CA ALA A 436 11.39 -17.22 -38.48
C ALA A 436 10.87 -16.37 -39.64
N VAL A 437 10.37 -15.17 -39.35
CA VAL A 437 9.75 -14.29 -40.35
C VAL A 437 10.23 -12.86 -40.20
N ILE A 438 10.22 -12.09 -41.28
CA ILE A 438 10.29 -10.64 -41.20
C ILE A 438 8.88 -10.07 -41.18
N SER A 439 8.60 -9.20 -40.20
CA SER A 439 7.37 -8.43 -40.11
C SER A 439 7.69 -7.00 -39.67
N LYS A 440 7.12 -6.00 -40.36
CA LYS A 440 7.33 -4.57 -40.08
C LYS A 440 8.81 -4.19 -39.92
N GLY A 441 9.68 -4.73 -40.78
CA GLY A 441 11.11 -4.43 -40.78
C GLY A 441 11.92 -5.11 -39.67
N ARG A 442 11.33 -6.01 -38.88
CA ARG A 442 12.03 -6.79 -37.85
C ARG A 442 11.98 -8.28 -38.10
N THR A 443 13.05 -8.95 -37.70
CA THR A 443 13.14 -10.41 -37.73
C THR A 443 12.55 -10.97 -36.44
N TYR A 444 11.61 -11.88 -36.59
CA TYR A 444 10.93 -12.58 -35.51
C TYR A 444 11.35 -14.05 -35.51
N ILE A 445 11.79 -14.53 -34.35
CA ILE A 445 12.32 -15.88 -34.18
C ILE A 445 11.52 -16.68 -33.12
N PRO A 446 11.47 -18.01 -33.22
CA PRO A 446 10.87 -18.87 -32.20
C PRO A 446 11.60 -18.73 -30.87
N ALA A 447 10.98 -18.02 -29.93
CA ALA A 447 11.63 -17.62 -28.68
C ALA A 447 12.16 -18.81 -27.88
N ARG A 448 11.28 -19.79 -27.64
CA ARG A 448 11.56 -20.94 -26.78
C ARG A 448 12.81 -21.68 -27.20
N VAL A 449 12.86 -22.14 -28.46
CA VAL A 449 13.95 -23.00 -28.94
C VAL A 449 15.29 -22.26 -28.91
N VAL A 450 15.30 -20.97 -29.26
CA VAL A 450 16.52 -20.16 -29.29
C VAL A 450 17.01 -19.88 -27.87
N LEU A 451 16.11 -19.51 -26.96
CA LEU A 451 16.44 -19.23 -25.56
C LEU A 451 16.93 -20.49 -24.83
N GLU A 452 16.24 -21.62 -25.00
CA GLU A 452 16.61 -22.90 -24.40
C GLU A 452 17.96 -23.40 -24.91
N ALA A 453 18.29 -23.17 -26.19
CA ALA A 453 19.61 -23.50 -26.75
C ALA A 453 20.75 -22.71 -26.08
N PHE A 454 20.47 -21.51 -25.57
CA PHE A 454 21.41 -20.72 -24.77
C PHE A 454 21.27 -20.94 -23.25
N GLY A 455 20.55 -21.98 -22.83
CA GLY A 455 20.45 -22.42 -21.44
C GLY A 455 19.34 -21.78 -20.62
N ALA A 456 18.53 -20.88 -21.19
CA ALA A 456 17.42 -20.28 -20.47
C ALA A 456 16.24 -21.26 -20.28
N LYS A 457 15.47 -21.07 -19.21
CA LYS A 457 14.19 -21.75 -19.00
C LYS A 457 13.06 -20.88 -19.51
N VAL A 458 12.15 -21.45 -20.29
CA VAL A 458 11.02 -20.73 -20.88
C VAL A 458 9.70 -21.40 -20.54
N SER A 459 8.79 -20.66 -19.93
CA SER A 459 7.41 -21.09 -19.69
C SER A 459 6.41 -20.08 -20.24
N TRP A 460 5.16 -20.51 -20.37
CA TRP A 460 4.07 -19.70 -20.90
C TRP A 460 2.96 -19.63 -19.85
N ASN A 461 2.59 -18.42 -19.46
CA ASN A 461 1.38 -18.17 -18.69
C ASN A 461 0.26 -17.75 -19.64
N ALA A 462 -0.70 -18.65 -19.87
CA ALA A 462 -1.78 -18.42 -20.84
C ALA A 462 -2.76 -17.34 -20.40
N GLU A 463 -3.08 -17.28 -19.10
CA GLU A 463 -4.02 -16.33 -18.53
C GLU A 463 -3.54 -14.88 -18.69
N SER A 464 -2.25 -14.64 -18.48
CA SER A 464 -1.62 -13.31 -18.58
C SER A 464 -0.95 -13.06 -19.92
N ARG A 465 -0.91 -14.07 -20.81
CA ARG A 465 -0.17 -14.04 -22.08
C ARG A 465 1.30 -13.66 -21.93
N LEU A 466 1.96 -14.18 -20.90
CA LEU A 466 3.35 -13.87 -20.57
C LEU A 466 4.28 -15.04 -20.96
N VAL A 467 5.33 -14.74 -21.71
CA VAL A 467 6.49 -15.62 -21.89
C VAL A 467 7.43 -15.36 -20.73
N LEU A 468 7.53 -16.33 -19.81
CA LEU A 468 8.42 -16.21 -18.66
C LEU A 468 9.77 -16.83 -19.00
N VAL A 469 10.84 -16.06 -18.82
CA VAL A 469 12.21 -16.47 -19.11
C VAL A 469 13.05 -16.36 -17.84
N SER A 470 13.80 -17.40 -17.52
CA SER A 470 14.84 -17.36 -16.49
C SER A 470 16.18 -17.80 -17.05
N THR A 471 17.21 -17.05 -16.69
CA THR A 471 18.62 -17.34 -16.97
C THR A 471 19.33 -18.02 -15.81
N LYS A 472 18.62 -18.23 -14.69
CA LYS A 472 19.10 -19.02 -13.54
C LYS A 472 18.66 -20.47 -13.69
N ASP A 473 19.22 -21.36 -12.88
CA ASP A 473 18.89 -22.80 -12.91
C ASP A 473 17.41 -23.09 -12.58
N ASP A 474 16.73 -22.15 -11.92
CA ASP A 474 15.32 -22.26 -11.54
C ASP A 474 14.38 -21.39 -12.39
N VAL A 475 13.17 -21.92 -12.63
CA VAL A 475 12.05 -21.21 -13.28
C VAL A 475 11.56 -20.07 -12.36
N PRO A 476 11.15 -18.91 -12.90
CA PRO A 476 10.48 -17.86 -12.11
C PRO A 476 9.30 -18.44 -11.32
N VAL A 477 9.35 -18.37 -9.99
CA VAL A 477 8.20 -18.68 -9.13
C VAL A 477 7.51 -17.37 -8.80
N LEU A 478 6.71 -16.89 -9.73
CA LEU A 478 5.86 -15.70 -9.55
C LEU A 478 4.54 -16.12 -8.92
N THR A 479 4.10 -15.36 -7.94
CA THR A 479 2.76 -15.44 -7.35
C THR A 479 1.69 -15.03 -8.39
N ALA A 480 0.44 -15.39 -8.11
CA ALA A 480 -0.69 -14.98 -8.95
C ALA A 480 -0.81 -13.45 -9.06
N LEU A 481 -0.55 -12.72 -7.98
CA LEU A 481 -0.58 -11.26 -7.97
C LEU A 481 0.55 -10.66 -8.80
N GLU A 482 1.78 -11.17 -8.71
CA GLU A 482 2.90 -10.69 -9.53
C GLU A 482 2.64 -10.90 -11.02
N LEU A 483 2.05 -12.05 -11.41
CA LEU A 483 1.65 -12.30 -12.80
C LEU A 483 0.59 -11.29 -13.27
N LYS A 484 -0.41 -10.99 -12.44
CA LYS A 484 -1.41 -9.95 -12.71
C LYS A 484 -0.76 -8.56 -12.86
N GLN A 485 0.18 -8.21 -11.99
CA GLN A 485 0.88 -6.93 -12.06
C GLN A 485 1.73 -6.81 -13.33
N LEU A 486 2.46 -7.86 -13.71
CA LEU A 486 3.22 -7.90 -14.96
C LEU A 486 2.30 -7.86 -16.19
N ARG A 487 1.12 -8.50 -16.14
CA ARG A 487 0.08 -8.38 -17.18
C ARG A 487 -0.37 -6.94 -17.37
N PHE A 488 -0.59 -6.24 -16.27
CA PHE A 488 -1.02 -4.84 -16.26
C PHE A 488 0.08 -3.91 -16.77
N GLN A 489 1.33 -4.09 -16.33
CA GLN A 489 2.48 -3.34 -16.85
C GLN A 489 2.64 -3.55 -18.36
N ALA A 490 2.54 -4.81 -18.83
CA ALA A 490 2.56 -5.12 -20.25
C ALA A 490 1.42 -4.45 -21.02
N TYR A 491 0.22 -4.38 -20.44
CA TYR A 491 -0.92 -3.69 -21.05
C TYR A 491 -0.63 -2.18 -21.22
N ILE A 492 -0.11 -1.51 -20.19
CA ILE A 492 0.30 -0.11 -20.25
C ILE A 492 1.39 0.10 -21.32
N HIS A 493 2.44 -0.73 -21.31
CA HIS A 493 3.53 -0.66 -22.29
C HIS A 493 3.02 -0.73 -23.74
N TRP A 494 2.13 -1.68 -24.04
CA TRP A 494 1.59 -1.82 -25.40
C TRP A 494 0.62 -0.70 -25.78
N LEU A 495 -0.13 -0.15 -24.82
CA LEU A 495 -0.92 1.05 -25.06
C LEU A 495 -0.02 2.24 -25.39
N GLU A 496 1.09 2.43 -24.67
CA GLU A 496 2.06 3.51 -24.91
C GLU A 496 2.71 3.41 -26.29
N GLY A 497 3.21 2.22 -26.65
CA GLY A 497 3.82 1.98 -27.96
C GLY A 497 2.84 2.09 -29.15
N SER A 498 1.53 1.99 -28.91
CA SER A 498 0.51 2.21 -29.95
C SER A 498 0.30 3.67 -30.32
N LEU A 499 0.70 4.60 -29.45
CA LEU A 499 0.53 6.05 -29.64
C LEU A 499 1.70 6.71 -30.36
N GLN A 500 2.88 6.07 -30.31
CA GLN A 500 4.10 6.54 -30.96
C GLN A 500 4.17 6.17 -32.45
N LYS A 501 3.19 5.42 -32.97
CA LYS A 501 3.06 4.98 -34.37
C LYS A 501 1.92 5.71 -35.05
#